data_AF-A0A9D6CHS4-F1
#
_entry.id   AF-A0A9D6CHS4-F1
#
_cell.length_a   1.000
_cell.length_b   1.000
_cell.length_c   1.000
_cell.angle_alpha   90.00
_cell.angle_beta   90.00
_cell.angle_gamma   90.00
#
_symmetry.space_group_name_H-M   'P 1'
#
loop_
_entity.id
_entity.type
_entity.pdbx_description
1 polymer ?
#
loop_
_entity_poly.entity_id
_entity_poly.type
_entity_poly.pdbx_seq_one_letter_code
_entity_poly.pdbx_strand_id
1 'polypeptide(L)'
;MPASRSRTTEWRRSLEQLRDRGGAIEIAVAHDPSAPTPTPGEVTELDAGSPVAADLVWRVRVLDLSADELSVDLPFALGRAVELPEGTALIGAIAIGQNRWMFRTTVRGAWTPTGSFPRNHRGIRLALPTQVERCLRRATRVSLAEIKLPKIEMWPLLDPRSALVSERASQLAVETMLSGGPAVPPSEDLLPVVGPRFLATLVNLGGGGLGVLVEPGDSAALARHRNFWVRFTLGAITPIPISACARIVHTHIDSTHRVYAGISFSFEFNPNYQRVVGEQIVRAIGRITELQSHRDDARRAA
;
A
#
# COMPACT_ATOMS: atom_id res chain seq x y z
N MET A 1 13.54 -40.99 12.71
CA MET A 1 13.14 -39.64 13.19
C MET A 1 12.63 -38.84 12.00
N PRO A 2 11.31 -38.69 11.78
CA PRO A 2 10.81 -38.06 10.56
C PRO A 2 10.88 -36.52 10.67
N ALA A 3 11.64 -35.91 9.76
CA ALA A 3 11.92 -34.50 9.68
C ALA A 3 10.91 -33.74 8.80
N SER A 4 9.64 -33.62 9.23
CA SER A 4 8.64 -32.83 8.48
C SER A 4 7.75 -31.89 9.31
N ARG A 5 7.94 -31.77 10.63
CA ARG A 5 7.02 -30.97 11.50
C ARG A 5 7.40 -29.50 11.76
N SER A 6 8.49 -28.96 11.21
CA SER A 6 9.17 -27.81 11.86
C SER A 6 9.20 -26.46 11.12
N ARG A 7 8.62 -26.29 9.93
CA ARG A 7 8.86 -25.07 9.11
C ARG A 7 7.65 -24.17 8.87
N THR A 8 6.44 -24.69 9.02
CA THR A 8 5.16 -23.95 8.95
C THR A 8 4.64 -23.52 10.32
N THR A 9 5.38 -23.74 11.41
CA THR A 9 4.99 -23.38 12.79
C THR A 9 5.80 -22.22 13.38
N GLU A 10 6.93 -21.84 12.77
CA GLU A 10 7.77 -20.73 13.26
C GLU A 10 7.14 -19.34 13.07
N TRP A 11 6.13 -19.21 12.20
CA TRP A 11 5.48 -17.92 11.97
C TRP A 11 4.73 -17.43 13.20
N ARG A 12 4.15 -18.32 14.01
CA ARG A 12 3.44 -17.92 15.24
C ARG A 12 4.40 -17.36 16.28
N ARG A 13 5.51 -18.06 16.51
CA ARG A 13 6.62 -17.55 17.34
C ARG A 13 7.18 -16.24 16.80
N SER A 14 7.23 -16.09 15.48
CA SER A 14 7.65 -14.84 14.83
C SER A 14 6.68 -13.69 15.12
N LEU A 15 5.36 -13.93 15.11
CA LEU A 15 4.36 -12.94 15.52
C LEU A 15 4.48 -12.57 17.01
N GLU A 16 4.71 -13.54 17.89
CA GLU A 16 4.96 -13.31 19.31
C GLU A 16 6.18 -12.38 19.49
N GLN A 17 7.29 -12.68 18.82
CA GLN A 17 8.48 -11.84 18.84
C GLN A 17 8.25 -10.44 18.25
N LEU A 18 7.43 -10.32 17.21
CA LEU A 18 7.05 -9.03 16.64
C LEU A 18 6.24 -8.24 17.67
N ARG A 19 5.21 -8.83 18.29
CA ARG A 19 4.42 -8.18 19.34
C ARG A 19 5.33 -7.67 20.46
N ASP A 20 6.16 -8.53 21.03
CA ASP A 20 7.00 -8.21 22.19
C ASP A 20 8.02 -7.10 21.89
N ARG A 21 8.39 -6.90 20.62
CA ARG A 21 9.33 -5.87 20.18
C ARG A 21 8.65 -4.63 19.58
N GLY A 22 7.32 -4.56 19.59
CA GLY A 22 6.58 -3.50 18.87
C GLY A 22 6.84 -3.53 17.35
N GLY A 23 7.14 -4.71 16.82
CA GLY A 23 7.32 -5.00 15.41
C GLY A 23 6.00 -4.97 14.63
N ALA A 24 6.12 -5.06 13.31
CA ALA A 24 5.00 -4.86 12.40
C ALA A 24 4.92 -5.97 11.36
N ILE A 25 3.71 -6.19 10.86
CA ILE A 25 3.43 -6.99 9.67
C ILE A 25 2.96 -6.09 8.54
N GLU A 26 2.93 -6.64 7.33
CA GLU A 26 2.32 -5.98 6.18
C GLU A 26 0.91 -6.51 5.96
N ILE A 27 -0.04 -5.65 5.62
CA ILE A 27 -1.39 -6.05 5.23
C ILE A 27 -1.83 -5.28 3.98
N ALA A 28 -2.65 -5.93 3.15
CA ALA A 28 -3.34 -5.33 2.01
C ALA A 28 -4.78 -5.86 1.95
N VAL A 29 -5.69 -5.08 1.39
CA VAL A 29 -7.05 -5.54 1.11
C VAL A 29 -6.99 -6.53 -0.04
N ALA A 30 -7.52 -7.74 0.16
CA ALA A 30 -7.36 -8.83 -0.79
C ALA A 30 -8.13 -8.60 -2.10
N HIS A 31 -7.49 -8.76 -3.24
CA HIS A 31 -8.21 -8.84 -4.52
C HIS A 31 -8.44 -10.30 -4.91
N ASP A 32 -9.43 -10.56 -5.78
CA ASP A 32 -9.75 -11.91 -6.25
C ASP A 32 -8.59 -12.46 -7.11
N PRO A 33 -8.01 -13.63 -6.78
CA PRO A 33 -6.96 -14.26 -7.57
C PRO A 33 -7.41 -14.70 -8.98
N SER A 34 -8.72 -14.74 -9.25
CA SER A 34 -9.27 -15.06 -10.58
C SER A 34 -9.40 -13.85 -11.50
N ALA A 35 -9.05 -12.65 -11.04
CA ALA A 35 -8.94 -11.49 -11.92
C ALA A 35 -7.82 -11.74 -12.95
N PRO A 36 -8.07 -11.56 -14.26
CA PRO A 36 -7.10 -11.87 -15.30
C PRO A 36 -5.78 -11.15 -15.01
N THR A 37 -4.70 -11.93 -14.95
CA THR A 37 -3.36 -11.36 -14.76
C THR A 37 -2.90 -10.86 -16.13
N PRO A 38 -2.47 -9.59 -16.25
CA PRO A 38 -1.96 -9.07 -17.52
C PRO A 38 -0.77 -9.93 -17.97
N THR A 39 -0.73 -10.25 -19.26
CA THR A 39 0.31 -11.10 -19.84
C THR A 39 1.67 -10.39 -19.73
N PRO A 40 2.77 -11.09 -19.37
CA PRO A 40 4.09 -10.45 -19.29
C PRO A 40 4.52 -9.96 -20.68
N GLY A 41 4.47 -8.64 -20.90
CA GLY A 41 4.82 -8.01 -22.18
C GLY A 41 3.93 -6.83 -22.59
N GLU A 42 2.77 -6.64 -21.95
CA GLU A 42 1.79 -5.58 -22.27
C GLU A 42 1.66 -4.51 -21.18
N VAL A 43 2.73 -4.23 -20.43
CA VAL A 43 2.76 -3.07 -19.52
C VAL A 43 3.12 -1.82 -20.32
N THR A 44 2.12 -1.14 -20.87
CA THR A 44 2.27 0.25 -21.31
C THR A 44 2.26 1.19 -20.11
N GLU A 45 2.90 2.35 -20.30
CA GLU A 45 3.09 3.38 -19.30
C GLU A 45 1.75 3.86 -18.75
N LEU A 46 1.51 3.66 -17.45
CA LEU A 46 0.25 3.91 -16.75
C LEU A 46 -0.95 3.17 -17.36
N ASP A 47 -1.15 1.95 -16.89
CA ASP A 47 -2.34 1.15 -17.17
C ASP A 47 -3.57 1.74 -16.43
N ALA A 48 -3.97 2.96 -16.82
CA ALA A 48 -5.21 3.63 -16.43
C ALA A 48 -6.46 2.86 -16.91
N GLY A 49 -6.26 1.78 -17.67
CA GLY A 49 -7.26 0.83 -18.13
C GLY A 49 -7.12 -0.58 -17.55
N SER A 50 -6.17 -0.86 -16.65
CA SER A 50 -6.06 -2.20 -16.05
C SER A 50 -7.30 -2.47 -15.20
N PRO A 51 -8.07 -3.55 -15.48
CA PRO A 51 -9.23 -3.90 -14.67
C PRO A 51 -8.83 -4.41 -13.27
N VAL A 52 -7.54 -4.66 -13.03
CA VAL A 52 -7.03 -5.19 -11.77
C VAL A 52 -6.56 -4.04 -10.88
N ALA A 53 -7.24 -3.86 -9.75
CA ALA A 53 -6.79 -2.94 -8.71
C ALA A 53 -5.44 -3.41 -8.14
N ALA A 54 -4.49 -2.49 -8.05
CA ALA A 54 -3.20 -2.76 -7.42
C ALA A 54 -3.35 -2.79 -5.90
N ASP A 55 -2.54 -3.62 -5.24
CA ASP A 55 -2.54 -3.79 -3.80
C ASP A 55 -1.79 -2.65 -3.11
N LEU A 56 -2.52 -1.91 -2.27
CA LEU A 56 -1.90 -0.97 -1.34
C LEU A 56 -1.55 -1.68 -0.04
N VAL A 57 -0.26 -1.69 0.30
CA VAL A 57 0.26 -2.39 1.48
C VAL A 57 0.52 -1.41 2.61
N TRP A 58 0.03 -1.72 3.82
CA TRP A 58 0.40 -1.00 5.04
C TRP A 58 1.27 -1.84 5.93
N ARG A 59 2.24 -1.19 6.59
CA ARG A 59 3.00 -1.78 7.68
C ARG A 59 2.33 -1.41 9.01
N VAL A 60 1.71 -2.39 9.67
CA VAL A 60 0.93 -2.21 10.90
C VAL A 60 1.58 -2.94 12.07
N ARG A 61 1.67 -2.29 13.23
CA ARG A 61 2.26 -2.89 14.43
C ARG A 61 1.39 -4.04 14.91
N VAL A 62 2.02 -5.12 15.38
CA VAL A 62 1.32 -6.18 16.10
C VAL A 62 1.07 -5.71 17.53
N LEU A 63 -0.21 -5.62 17.91
CA LEU A 63 -0.65 -5.12 19.21
C LEU A 63 -0.86 -6.27 20.20
N ASP A 64 -1.53 -7.33 19.75
CA ASP A 64 -1.83 -8.48 20.59
C ASP A 64 -1.98 -9.75 19.75
N LEU A 65 -1.86 -10.91 20.39
CA LEU A 65 -1.96 -12.22 19.76
C LEU A 65 -2.58 -13.23 20.73
N SER A 66 -3.73 -13.80 20.38
CA SER A 66 -4.43 -14.85 21.12
C SER A 66 -4.38 -16.19 20.38
N ALA A 67 -5.13 -17.18 20.87
CA ALA A 67 -5.25 -18.49 20.21
C ALA A 67 -5.96 -18.41 18.85
N ASP A 68 -6.82 -17.42 18.65
CA ASP A 68 -7.80 -17.31 17.57
C ASP A 68 -7.78 -15.95 16.85
N GLU A 69 -7.15 -14.93 17.43
CA GLU A 69 -7.08 -13.57 16.88
C GLU A 69 -5.66 -12.99 16.89
N LEU A 70 -5.42 -12.12 15.92
CA LEU A 70 -4.24 -11.26 15.81
C LEU A 70 -4.73 -9.80 15.79
N SER A 71 -4.23 -8.97 16.70
CA SER A 71 -4.59 -7.55 16.72
C SER A 71 -3.46 -6.69 16.18
N VAL A 72 -3.78 -5.71 15.34
CA VAL A 72 -2.81 -4.82 14.71
C VAL A 72 -3.28 -3.37 14.75
N ASP A 73 -2.34 -2.44 14.56
CA ASP A 73 -2.66 -1.01 14.34
C ASP A 73 -3.67 -0.86 13.19
N LEU A 74 -4.61 0.07 13.36
CA LEU A 74 -5.46 0.50 12.26
C LEU A 74 -4.57 1.17 11.20
N PRO A 75 -4.75 0.88 9.89
CA PRO A 75 -3.98 1.56 8.86
C PRO A 75 -4.28 3.06 8.80
N PHE A 76 -3.28 3.85 8.45
CA PHE A 76 -3.39 5.30 8.29
C PHE A 76 -2.76 5.78 6.99
N ALA A 77 -3.34 6.84 6.45
CA ALA A 77 -2.83 7.58 5.30
C ALA A 77 -2.99 9.08 5.54
N LEU A 78 -1.89 9.85 5.56
CA LEU A 78 -1.89 11.31 5.70
C LEU A 78 -2.71 11.84 6.89
N GLY A 79 -2.59 11.18 8.04
CA GLY A 79 -3.32 11.53 9.27
C GLY A 79 -4.78 11.07 9.30
N ARG A 80 -5.23 10.30 8.30
CA ARG A 80 -6.58 9.74 8.23
C ARG A 80 -6.53 8.23 8.46
N ALA A 81 -7.40 7.76 9.34
CA ALA A 81 -7.63 6.34 9.51
C ALA A 81 -8.26 5.75 8.25
N VAL A 82 -7.80 4.57 7.85
CA VAL A 82 -8.44 3.76 6.81
C VAL A 82 -9.27 2.72 7.53
N GLU A 83 -10.58 2.95 7.59
CA GLU A 83 -11.50 2.01 8.21
C GLU A 83 -11.59 0.73 7.38
N LEU A 84 -11.48 -0.41 8.05
CA LEU A 84 -11.67 -1.72 7.45
C LEU A 84 -12.85 -2.39 8.16
N PRO A 85 -14.03 -2.47 7.52
CA PRO A 85 -15.21 -3.09 8.12
C PRO A 85 -14.99 -4.55 8.51
N GLU A 86 -15.76 -5.05 9.48
CA GLU A 86 -15.80 -6.48 9.79
C GLU A 86 -16.15 -7.29 8.54
N GLY A 87 -15.47 -8.43 8.37
CA GLY A 87 -15.60 -9.28 7.20
C GLY A 87 -14.63 -8.94 6.06
N THR A 88 -14.00 -7.75 6.06
CA THR A 88 -13.02 -7.38 5.03
C THR A 88 -11.92 -8.43 4.91
N ALA A 89 -11.74 -8.98 3.71
CA ALA A 89 -10.73 -9.98 3.44
C ALA A 89 -9.37 -9.32 3.19
N LEU A 90 -8.34 -9.79 3.87
CA LEU A 90 -6.98 -9.26 3.82
C LEU A 90 -5.97 -10.32 3.40
N ILE A 91 -4.91 -9.85 2.76
CA ILE A 91 -3.65 -10.59 2.59
C ILE A 91 -2.65 -9.98 3.56
N GLY A 92 -2.04 -10.81 4.39
CA GLY A 92 -1.00 -10.42 5.34
C GLY A 92 0.35 -11.01 4.96
N ALA A 93 1.42 -10.30 5.35
CA ALA A 93 2.78 -10.79 5.22
C ALA A 93 3.61 -10.53 6.49
N ILE A 94 4.30 -11.57 6.95
CA ILE A 94 5.30 -11.49 8.02
C ILE A 94 6.66 -11.43 7.34
N ALA A 95 7.33 -10.28 7.41
CA ALA A 95 8.66 -10.09 6.82
C ALA A 95 9.72 -9.91 7.92
N ILE A 96 10.64 -10.88 8.04
CA ILE A 96 11.75 -10.87 9.00
C ILE A 96 13.04 -11.25 8.28
N GLY A 97 13.93 -10.27 8.12
CA GLY A 97 15.18 -10.45 7.38
C GLY A 97 14.92 -10.94 5.96
N GLN A 98 15.43 -12.12 5.61
CA GLN A 98 15.21 -12.74 4.30
C GLN A 98 13.95 -13.61 4.24
N ASN A 99 13.28 -13.85 5.37
CA ASN A 99 12.10 -14.69 5.43
C ASN A 99 10.84 -13.85 5.26
N ARG A 100 9.98 -14.30 4.35
CA ARG A 100 8.65 -13.74 4.16
C ARG A 100 7.63 -14.87 4.22
N TRP A 101 6.62 -14.70 5.05
CA TRP A 101 5.46 -15.58 5.10
C TRP A 101 4.22 -14.81 4.70
N MET A 102 3.40 -15.38 3.83
CA MET A 102 2.15 -14.82 3.35
C MET A 102 0.97 -15.61 3.92
N PHE A 103 -0.13 -14.93 4.20
CA PHE A 103 -1.33 -15.55 4.72
C PHE A 103 -2.58 -14.75 4.32
N ARG A 104 -3.74 -15.40 4.41
CA ARG A 104 -5.05 -14.74 4.30
C ARG A 104 -5.66 -14.63 5.68
N THR A 105 -6.39 -13.54 5.89
CA THR A 105 -7.14 -13.28 7.13
C THR A 105 -8.37 -12.44 6.83
N THR A 106 -9.24 -12.27 7.82
CA THR A 106 -10.43 -11.42 7.75
C THR A 106 -10.49 -10.52 8.97
N VAL A 107 -11.03 -9.32 8.80
CA VAL A 107 -11.27 -8.40 9.91
C VAL A 107 -12.43 -8.93 10.77
N ARG A 108 -12.22 -8.99 12.08
CA ARG A 108 -13.19 -9.40 13.12
C ARG A 108 -13.79 -8.23 13.90
N GLY A 109 -13.41 -7.01 13.54
CA GLY A 109 -13.90 -5.78 14.14
C GLY A 109 -12.79 -4.96 14.82
N ALA A 110 -13.20 -3.97 15.61
CA ALA A 110 -12.28 -3.08 16.29
C ALA A 110 -11.52 -3.79 17.41
N TRP A 111 -10.26 -3.39 17.62
CA TRP A 111 -9.50 -3.73 18.82
C TRP A 111 -9.68 -2.64 19.87
N THR A 112 -9.94 -3.06 21.10
CA THR A 112 -10.07 -2.16 22.25
C THR A 112 -8.71 -2.06 22.94
N PRO A 113 -8.20 -0.84 23.21
CA PRO A 113 -6.96 -0.67 23.94
C PRO A 113 -6.95 -1.35 25.30
N THR A 114 -5.92 -2.17 25.53
CA THR A 114 -5.64 -2.81 26.82
C THR A 114 -4.25 -2.41 27.32
N GLY A 115 -4.05 -2.41 28.64
CA GLY A 115 -2.74 -2.17 29.25
C GLY A 115 -2.15 -0.78 28.99
N SER A 116 -0.94 -0.74 28.42
CA SER A 116 -0.09 0.47 28.29
C SER A 116 -0.44 1.38 27.11
N PHE A 117 -1.44 1.05 26.30
CA PHE A 117 -1.84 1.88 25.17
C PHE A 117 -2.76 3.04 25.61
N PRO A 118 -2.63 4.24 25.00
CA PRO A 118 -3.58 5.31 25.19
C PRO A 118 -5.02 4.86 24.87
N ARG A 119 -6.01 5.41 25.59
CA ARG A 119 -7.44 5.05 25.37
C ARG A 119 -7.95 5.36 23.96
N ASN A 120 -7.31 6.27 23.25
CA ASN A 120 -7.64 6.64 21.88
C ASN A 120 -6.81 5.88 20.83
N HIS A 121 -5.95 4.94 21.23
CA HIS A 121 -5.23 4.10 20.30
C HIS A 121 -6.22 3.26 19.49
N ARG A 122 -6.01 3.15 18.18
CA ARG A 122 -6.94 2.45 17.29
C ARG A 122 -6.26 1.23 16.68
N GLY A 123 -6.94 0.09 16.76
CA GLY A 123 -6.51 -1.15 16.16
C GLY A 123 -7.68 -1.93 15.56
N ILE A 124 -7.35 -2.99 14.84
CA ILE A 124 -8.30 -3.95 14.30
C ILE A 124 -7.92 -5.35 14.77
N ARG A 125 -8.94 -6.18 15.00
CA ARG A 125 -8.79 -7.60 15.29
C ARG A 125 -8.92 -8.37 13.99
N LEU A 126 -8.00 -9.28 13.74
CA LEU A 126 -7.93 -10.13 12.56
C LEU A 126 -8.11 -11.58 13.00
N ALA A 127 -8.76 -12.38 12.18
CA ALA A 127 -8.77 -13.82 12.37
C ALA A 127 -7.33 -14.35 12.32
N LEU A 128 -6.94 -15.21 13.27
CA LEU A 128 -5.65 -15.85 13.18
C LEU A 128 -5.60 -16.72 11.90
N PRO A 129 -4.54 -16.61 11.07
CA PRO A 129 -4.48 -17.37 9.83
C PRO A 129 -4.37 -18.88 10.12
N THR A 130 -5.20 -19.66 9.43
CA THR A 130 -5.18 -21.13 9.48
C THR A 130 -4.14 -21.73 8.53
N GLN A 131 -3.79 -20.99 7.47
CA GLN A 131 -2.79 -21.36 6.48
C GLN A 131 -1.79 -20.23 6.29
N VAL A 132 -0.50 -20.55 6.42
CA VAL A 132 0.61 -19.60 6.27
C VAL A 132 1.69 -20.24 5.40
N GLU A 133 2.06 -19.55 4.33
CA GLU A 133 3.04 -20.02 3.36
C GLU A 133 4.32 -19.20 3.42
N ARG A 134 5.46 -19.88 3.43
CA ARG A 134 6.75 -19.20 3.31
C ARG A 134 7.05 -18.94 1.83
N CYS A 135 7.24 -17.67 1.46
CA CYS A 135 7.72 -17.30 0.14
C CYS A 135 9.21 -17.66 0.02
N LEU A 136 9.51 -18.63 -0.85
CA LEU A 136 10.88 -18.93 -1.26
C LEU A 136 11.21 -18.11 -2.50
N ARG A 137 12.41 -17.50 -2.53
CA ARG A 137 12.87 -16.65 -3.66
C ARG A 137 12.93 -17.37 -5.03
N ARG A 138 12.77 -18.70 -5.09
CA ARG A 138 12.96 -19.53 -6.30
C ARG A 138 11.93 -20.67 -6.45
N ALA A 139 10.67 -20.44 -6.09
CA ALA A 139 9.65 -21.49 -6.22
C ALA A 139 8.64 -21.17 -7.34
N THR A 140 8.56 -22.06 -8.33
CA THR A 140 7.60 -22.08 -9.45
C THR A 140 6.20 -22.56 -9.03
N ARG A 141 5.86 -22.52 -7.72
CA ARG A 141 4.58 -23.03 -7.21
C ARG A 141 3.58 -21.89 -7.04
N VAL A 142 2.35 -22.17 -7.45
CA VAL A 142 1.15 -21.36 -7.26
C VAL A 142 1.09 -20.86 -5.81
N SER A 143 1.25 -19.55 -5.61
CA SER A 143 1.22 -18.89 -4.30
C SER A 143 -0.23 -18.76 -3.82
N LEU A 144 -0.54 -19.06 -2.54
CA LEU A 144 -1.90 -18.87 -2.00
C LEU A 144 -2.34 -17.40 -1.92
N ALA A 145 -1.35 -16.49 -1.93
CA ALA A 145 -1.58 -15.05 -1.95
C ALA A 145 -0.49 -14.35 -2.76
N GLU A 146 -0.90 -13.47 -3.67
CA GLU A 146 -0.02 -12.56 -4.41
C GLU A 146 -0.38 -11.13 -4.01
N ILE A 147 0.65 -10.28 -3.85
CA ILE A 147 0.48 -8.83 -3.70
C ILE A 147 0.99 -8.19 -4.99
N LYS A 148 0.09 -7.58 -5.74
CA LYS A 148 0.35 -6.84 -6.98
C LYS A 148 0.60 -5.37 -6.66
N LEU A 149 1.85 -5.02 -6.44
CA LEU A 149 2.25 -3.67 -6.06
C LEU A 149 2.10 -2.67 -7.23
N PRO A 150 1.54 -1.47 -7.00
CA PRO A 150 1.40 -0.47 -8.05
C PRO A 150 2.75 0.12 -8.46
N LYS A 151 2.82 0.53 -9.73
CA LYS A 151 3.91 1.39 -10.20
C LYS A 151 3.64 2.83 -9.79
N ILE A 152 4.70 3.53 -9.46
CA ILE A 152 4.70 4.95 -9.15
C ILE A 152 5.69 5.64 -10.08
N GLU A 153 5.21 6.68 -10.73
CA GLU A 153 6.03 7.57 -11.52
C GLU A 153 6.67 8.60 -10.61
N MET A 154 7.94 8.89 -10.87
CA MET A 154 8.72 9.84 -10.08
C MET A 154 9.47 10.76 -11.03
N TRP A 155 9.45 12.05 -10.71
CA TRP A 155 10.28 13.05 -11.38
C TRP A 155 11.03 13.84 -10.31
N PRO A 156 12.34 14.11 -10.50
CA PRO A 156 13.03 15.11 -9.69
C PRO A 156 12.28 16.44 -9.74
N LEU A 157 11.89 16.98 -8.58
CA LEU A 157 11.22 18.27 -8.50
C LEU A 157 12.27 19.37 -8.42
N LEU A 158 12.44 20.13 -9.51
CA LEU A 158 13.50 21.13 -9.65
C LEU A 158 13.13 22.44 -8.98
N ASP A 159 11.86 22.83 -9.04
CA ASP A 159 11.30 23.95 -8.28
C ASP A 159 10.06 23.51 -7.48
N PRO A 160 10.17 23.33 -6.15
CA PRO A 160 9.04 22.97 -5.30
C PRO A 160 7.84 23.93 -5.34
N ARG A 161 8.04 25.22 -5.65
CA ARG A 161 6.93 26.20 -5.69
C ARG A 161 6.03 26.00 -6.91
N SER A 162 6.59 25.47 -8.00
CA SER A 162 5.85 25.22 -9.23
C SER A 162 4.75 24.16 -9.09
N ALA A 163 4.83 23.29 -8.06
CA ALA A 163 3.85 22.23 -7.83
C ALA A 163 2.45 22.73 -7.45
N LEU A 164 2.33 23.98 -6.98
CA LEU A 164 1.04 24.53 -6.57
C LEU A 164 -0.02 24.45 -7.70
N VAL A 165 0.38 24.73 -8.95
CA VAL A 165 -0.53 24.67 -10.10
C VAL A 165 -0.97 23.24 -10.37
N SER A 166 -0.04 22.29 -10.36
CA SER A 166 -0.28 20.86 -10.57
C SER A 166 -1.23 20.29 -9.51
N GLU A 167 -0.97 20.61 -8.24
CA GLU A 167 -1.81 20.16 -7.11
C GLU A 167 -3.22 20.75 -7.19
N ARG A 168 -3.36 22.01 -7.59
CA ARG A 168 -4.69 22.64 -7.80
C ARG A 168 -5.44 22.02 -8.97
N ALA A 169 -4.76 21.70 -10.06
CA ALA A 169 -5.36 21.00 -11.19
C ALA A 169 -5.86 19.60 -10.77
N SER A 170 -5.02 18.84 -10.04
CA SER A 170 -5.42 17.55 -9.48
C SER A 170 -6.59 17.67 -8.52
N GLN A 171 -6.61 18.68 -7.65
CA GLN A 171 -7.73 18.94 -6.75
C GLN A 171 -9.02 19.20 -7.52
N LEU A 172 -9.00 20.08 -8.52
CA LEU A 172 -10.18 20.40 -9.33
C LEU A 172 -10.71 19.18 -10.09
N ALA A 173 -9.82 18.32 -10.61
CA ALA A 173 -10.20 17.08 -11.27
C ALA A 173 -10.92 16.12 -10.31
N VAL A 174 -10.40 15.96 -9.08
CA VAL A 174 -11.05 15.15 -8.03
C VAL A 174 -12.41 15.74 -7.64
N GLU A 175 -12.49 17.05 -7.42
CA GLU A 175 -13.73 17.72 -7.05
C GLU A 175 -14.79 17.57 -8.14
N THR A 176 -14.41 17.76 -9.41
CA THR A 176 -15.30 17.59 -10.56
C THR A 176 -15.84 16.17 -10.64
N MET A 177 -14.97 15.15 -10.49
CA MET A 177 -15.38 13.75 -10.44
C MET A 177 -16.35 13.49 -9.27
N LEU A 178 -16.06 14.01 -8.07
CA LEU A 178 -16.90 13.82 -6.90
C LEU A 178 -18.26 14.51 -7.01
N SER A 179 -18.35 15.59 -7.79
CA SER A 179 -19.62 16.26 -8.12
C SER A 179 -20.37 15.60 -9.28
N GLY A 180 -19.93 14.44 -9.77
CA GLY A 180 -20.57 13.70 -10.87
C GLY A 180 -20.17 14.16 -12.27
N GLY A 181 -19.18 15.05 -12.36
CA GLY A 181 -18.55 15.43 -13.62
C GLY A 181 -17.60 14.35 -14.16
N PRO A 182 -17.00 14.59 -15.34
CA PRO A 182 -16.12 13.61 -15.97
C PRO A 182 -14.82 13.43 -15.19
N ALA A 183 -14.38 12.17 -15.06
CA ALA A 183 -13.12 11.81 -14.40
C ALA A 183 -11.94 11.97 -15.38
N VAL A 184 -11.50 13.21 -15.60
CA VAL A 184 -10.40 13.54 -16.51
C VAL A 184 -9.14 13.89 -15.70
N PRO A 185 -8.04 13.11 -15.82
CA PRO A 185 -6.76 13.46 -15.22
C PRO A 185 -6.24 14.82 -15.70
N PRO A 186 -5.47 15.56 -14.85
CA PRO A 186 -4.80 16.78 -15.29
C PRO A 186 -3.84 16.53 -16.47
N SER A 187 -3.74 17.51 -17.38
CA SER A 187 -2.78 17.47 -18.50
C SER A 187 -1.34 17.37 -18.00
N GLU A 188 -0.47 16.71 -18.77
CA GLU A 188 0.98 16.71 -18.52
C GLU A 188 1.61 18.10 -18.68
N ASP A 189 0.97 19.01 -19.43
CA ASP A 189 1.39 20.41 -19.53
C ASP A 189 1.30 21.14 -18.19
N LEU A 190 0.55 20.59 -17.22
CA LEU A 190 0.42 21.11 -15.87
C LEU A 190 1.37 20.41 -14.89
N LEU A 191 2.34 19.62 -15.35
CA LEU A 191 3.41 19.14 -14.48
C LEU A 191 4.19 20.31 -13.87
N PRO A 192 4.74 20.15 -12.66
CA PRO A 192 5.64 21.14 -12.11
C PRO A 192 6.92 21.23 -12.93
N VAL A 193 7.80 22.18 -12.59
CA VAL A 193 9.16 22.21 -13.15
C VAL A 193 9.93 21.00 -12.62
N VAL A 194 10.04 19.98 -13.49
CA VAL A 194 10.57 18.67 -13.15
C VAL A 194 11.72 18.26 -14.06
N GLY A 195 12.57 17.36 -13.55
CA GLY A 195 13.59 16.65 -14.32
C GLY A 195 13.02 15.43 -15.06
N PRO A 196 13.89 14.54 -15.57
CA PRO A 196 13.45 13.35 -16.30
C PRO A 196 12.65 12.39 -15.40
N ARG A 197 11.59 11.81 -15.98
CA ARG A 197 10.76 10.79 -15.34
C ARG A 197 11.51 9.47 -15.18
N PHE A 198 11.21 8.75 -14.11
CA PHE A 198 11.51 7.33 -13.97
C PHE A 198 10.39 6.59 -13.24
N LEU A 199 10.43 5.26 -13.28
CA LEU A 199 9.45 4.39 -12.63
C LEU A 199 10.02 3.74 -11.38
N ALA A 200 9.17 3.59 -10.37
CA ALA A 200 9.45 2.81 -9.18
C ALA A 200 8.25 1.91 -8.84
N THR A 201 8.44 1.02 -7.86
CA THR A 201 7.36 0.19 -7.33
C THR A 201 6.97 0.69 -5.94
N LEU A 202 5.69 0.98 -5.72
CA LEU A 202 5.16 1.37 -4.42
C LEU A 202 5.03 0.14 -3.53
N VAL A 203 5.91 0.01 -2.53
CA VAL A 203 6.00 -1.21 -1.69
C VAL A 203 5.22 -1.11 -0.40
N ASN A 204 4.99 0.10 0.14
CA ASN A 204 4.08 0.31 1.25
C ASN A 204 3.63 1.78 1.37
N LEU A 205 2.55 1.99 2.11
CA LEU A 205 2.03 3.27 2.55
C LEU A 205 2.01 3.32 4.08
N GLY A 206 2.50 4.42 4.64
CA GLY A 206 2.41 4.73 6.06
C GLY A 206 1.64 6.03 6.33
N GLY A 207 1.58 6.44 7.60
CA GLY A 207 0.79 7.58 8.05
C GLY A 207 1.17 8.94 7.43
N GLY A 208 2.35 9.09 6.84
CA GLY A 208 2.81 10.33 6.21
C GLY A 208 3.68 10.16 4.95
N GLY A 209 3.80 8.94 4.42
CA GLY A 209 4.78 8.67 3.37
C GLY A 209 4.64 7.31 2.72
N LEU A 210 5.45 7.07 1.70
CA LEU A 210 5.50 5.88 0.88
C LEU A 210 6.85 5.18 1.04
N GLY A 211 6.87 3.86 1.00
CA GLY A 211 8.05 3.10 0.66
C GLY A 211 8.06 2.85 -0.84
N VAL A 212 9.17 3.13 -1.53
CA VAL A 212 9.34 2.83 -2.95
C VAL A 212 10.58 2.00 -3.19
N LEU A 213 10.52 1.13 -4.19
CA LEU A 213 11.65 0.34 -4.68
C LEU A 213 12.02 0.79 -6.09
N VAL A 214 13.26 1.23 -6.26
CA VAL A 214 13.81 1.78 -7.50
C VAL A 214 14.84 0.81 -8.08
N GLU A 215 14.76 0.58 -9.38
CA GLU A 215 15.71 -0.29 -10.09
C GLU A 215 17.10 0.36 -10.19
N PRO A 216 18.18 -0.42 -10.34
CA PRO A 216 19.55 0.10 -10.30
C PRO A 216 19.81 1.21 -11.33
N GLY A 217 19.17 1.14 -12.51
CA GLY A 217 19.32 2.12 -13.59
C GLY A 217 18.90 3.55 -13.22
N ASP A 218 17.90 3.68 -12.33
CA ASP A 218 17.34 4.98 -11.93
C ASP A 218 17.85 5.44 -10.55
N SER A 219 18.68 4.64 -9.89
CA SER A 219 19.20 4.92 -8.54
C SER A 219 19.94 6.26 -8.43
N ALA A 220 20.58 6.72 -9.51
CA ALA A 220 21.30 7.98 -9.55
C ALA A 220 20.39 9.20 -9.29
N ALA A 221 19.10 9.12 -9.66
CA ALA A 221 18.13 10.19 -9.42
C ALA A 221 17.93 10.42 -7.91
N LEU A 222 17.81 9.35 -7.13
CA LEU A 222 17.66 9.41 -5.66
C LEU A 222 18.93 9.92 -4.96
N ALA A 223 20.11 9.68 -5.53
CA ALA A 223 21.36 10.20 -5.00
C ALA A 223 21.46 11.73 -5.15
N ARG A 224 21.06 12.25 -6.31
CA ARG A 224 21.20 13.66 -6.70
C ARG A 224 20.08 14.56 -6.19
N HIS A 225 18.86 14.04 -6.10
CA HIS A 225 17.69 14.82 -5.75
C HIS A 225 17.08 14.35 -4.42
N ARG A 226 16.43 15.27 -3.72
CA ARG A 226 15.71 14.98 -2.46
C ARG A 226 14.22 15.20 -2.56
N ASN A 227 13.78 16.09 -3.45
CA ASN A 227 12.38 16.40 -3.68
C ASN A 227 11.95 15.80 -5.02
N PHE A 228 10.76 15.24 -5.04
CA PHE A 228 10.18 14.56 -6.20
C PHE A 228 8.73 14.97 -6.34
N TRP A 229 8.27 15.08 -7.59
CA TRP A 229 6.87 14.93 -7.92
C TRP A 229 6.61 13.45 -8.10
N VAL A 230 5.54 12.94 -7.48
CA VAL A 230 5.14 11.54 -7.62
C VAL A 230 3.72 11.43 -8.14
N ARG A 231 3.46 10.40 -8.94
CA ARG A 231 2.14 10.11 -9.50
C ARG A 231 1.90 8.60 -9.54
N PHE A 232 0.76 8.14 -9.04
CA PHE A 232 0.37 6.72 -9.10
C PHE A 232 -1.14 6.54 -9.11
N THR A 233 -1.56 5.34 -9.52
CA THR A 233 -2.96 4.89 -9.48
C THR A 233 -3.06 3.58 -8.70
N LEU A 234 -4.25 3.27 -8.22
CA LEU A 234 -4.64 1.97 -7.65
C LEU A 234 -5.56 1.25 -8.65
N GLY A 235 -5.14 1.19 -9.91
CA GLY A 235 -5.93 0.70 -11.04
C GLY A 235 -7.13 1.60 -11.34
N ALA A 236 -8.18 1.02 -11.93
CA ALA A 236 -9.41 1.74 -12.32
C ALA A 236 -10.19 2.37 -11.14
N ILE A 237 -9.83 2.07 -9.90
CA ILE A 237 -10.47 2.59 -8.68
C ILE A 237 -10.10 4.07 -8.44
N THR A 238 -8.93 4.50 -8.92
CA THR A 238 -8.47 5.89 -8.88
C THR A 238 -8.34 6.44 -10.30
N PRO A 239 -9.45 6.81 -10.97
CA PRO A 239 -9.39 7.31 -12.34
C PRO A 239 -8.66 8.66 -12.43
N ILE A 240 -8.71 9.46 -11.36
CA ILE A 240 -7.79 10.59 -11.19
C ILE A 240 -6.57 10.08 -10.43
N PRO A 241 -5.34 10.22 -10.97
CA PRO A 241 -4.15 9.71 -10.33
C PRO A 241 -3.83 10.50 -9.07
N ILE A 242 -3.37 9.79 -8.05
CA ILE A 242 -2.84 10.40 -6.84
C ILE A 242 -1.49 11.00 -7.19
N SER A 243 -1.40 12.32 -7.10
CA SER A 243 -0.19 13.08 -7.41
C SER A 243 0.17 13.99 -6.25
N ALA A 244 1.45 14.15 -5.91
CA ALA A 244 1.88 15.04 -4.84
C ALA A 244 3.39 15.30 -4.89
N CYS A 245 3.82 16.36 -4.19
CA CYS A 245 5.22 16.49 -3.84
C CYS A 245 5.60 15.46 -2.76
N ALA A 246 6.80 14.90 -2.88
CA ALA A 246 7.38 14.00 -1.91
C ALA A 246 8.87 14.32 -1.68
N ARG A 247 9.38 13.94 -0.51
CA ARG A 247 10.77 14.11 -0.11
C ARG A 247 11.37 12.79 0.34
N ILE A 248 12.58 12.48 -0.08
CA ILE A 248 13.32 11.32 0.43
C ILE A 248 13.68 11.55 1.91
N VAL A 249 13.28 10.62 2.77
CA VAL A 249 13.62 10.59 4.19
C VAL A 249 14.85 9.70 4.44
N HIS A 250 14.87 8.51 3.83
CA HIS A 250 16.00 7.58 3.94
C HIS A 250 16.06 6.65 2.74
N THR A 251 17.24 6.08 2.49
CA THR A 251 17.48 5.11 1.42
C THR A 251 18.32 3.95 1.93
N HIS A 252 18.05 2.74 1.44
CA HIS A 252 18.87 1.56 1.67
C HIS A 252 18.99 0.75 0.37
N ILE A 253 20.19 0.25 0.07
CA ILE A 253 20.44 -0.58 -1.12
C ILE A 253 20.29 -2.05 -0.72
N ASP A 254 19.48 -2.80 -1.44
CA ASP A 254 19.31 -4.23 -1.18
C ASP A 254 20.39 -5.12 -1.84
N SER A 255 20.33 -6.42 -1.59
CA SER A 255 21.27 -7.40 -2.15
C SER A 255 21.22 -7.52 -3.68
N THR A 256 20.18 -6.99 -4.31
CA THR A 256 20.00 -6.93 -5.78
C THR A 256 20.36 -5.57 -6.36
N HIS A 257 21.02 -4.71 -5.57
CA HIS A 257 21.39 -3.34 -5.94
C HIS A 257 20.20 -2.42 -6.24
N ARG A 258 18.98 -2.83 -5.85
CA ARG A 258 17.81 -1.95 -5.91
C ARG A 258 17.82 -1.01 -4.72
N VAL A 259 17.29 0.18 -4.91
CA VAL A 259 17.21 1.17 -3.84
C VAL A 259 15.81 1.15 -3.24
N TYR A 260 15.71 0.77 -1.98
CA TYR A 260 14.53 1.06 -1.17
C TYR A 260 14.64 2.50 -0.66
N ALA A 261 13.63 3.32 -0.92
CA ALA A 261 13.54 4.68 -0.40
C ALA A 261 12.26 4.87 0.41
N GLY A 262 12.40 5.37 1.63
CA GLY A 262 11.29 5.95 2.38
C GLY A 262 11.11 7.39 1.95
N ILE A 263 9.95 7.73 1.40
CA ILE A 263 9.60 9.09 0.99
C ILE A 263 8.43 9.61 1.81
N SER A 264 8.46 10.87 2.21
CA SER A 264 7.35 11.55 2.89
C SER A 264 6.63 12.47 1.93
N PHE A 265 5.30 12.51 1.96
CA PHE A 265 4.57 13.56 1.25
C PHE A 265 4.93 14.93 1.83
N SER A 266 4.96 15.94 0.96
CA SER A 266 5.29 17.32 1.33
C SER A 266 4.22 18.27 0.80
N PHE A 267 3.54 18.98 1.68
CA PHE A 267 2.48 19.94 1.32
C PHE A 267 2.85 21.37 1.70
N GLU A 268 4.14 21.69 1.65
CA GLU A 268 4.72 22.95 2.13
C GLU A 268 4.05 24.18 1.50
N PHE A 269 3.79 24.14 0.19
CA PHE A 269 3.21 25.27 -0.55
C PHE A 269 1.68 25.16 -0.72
N ASN A 270 1.07 24.05 -0.32
CA ASN A 270 -0.38 23.84 -0.38
C ASN A 270 -0.87 22.87 0.73
N PRO A 271 -0.87 23.29 2.01
CA PRO A 271 -1.19 22.39 3.12
C PRO A 271 -2.58 21.74 3.01
N ASN A 272 -3.53 22.45 2.41
CA ASN A 272 -4.90 21.96 2.21
C ASN A 272 -4.97 20.76 1.25
N TYR A 273 -3.99 20.59 0.36
CA TYR A 273 -3.95 19.49 -0.59
C TYR A 273 -3.68 18.12 0.07
N GLN A 274 -3.07 18.12 1.26
CA GLN A 274 -2.93 16.90 2.08
C GLN A 274 -4.26 16.18 2.26
N ARG A 275 -5.34 16.94 2.50
CA ARG A 275 -6.67 16.39 2.67
C ARG A 275 -7.16 15.70 1.41
N VAL A 276 -6.91 16.29 0.24
CA VAL A 276 -7.35 15.75 -1.06
C VAL A 276 -6.67 14.42 -1.35
N VAL A 277 -5.35 14.32 -1.13
CA VAL A 277 -4.61 13.06 -1.30
C VAL A 277 -5.07 12.01 -0.30
N GLY A 278 -5.23 12.38 0.98
CA GLY A 278 -5.70 11.47 2.02
C GLY A 278 -7.11 10.93 1.74
N GLU A 279 -8.03 11.79 1.30
CA GLU A 279 -9.40 11.39 0.95
C GLU A 279 -9.45 10.48 -0.28
N GLN A 280 -8.62 10.73 -1.30
CA GLN A 280 -8.51 9.83 -2.45
C GLN A 280 -8.09 8.42 -2.04
N ILE A 281 -7.07 8.30 -1.19
CA ILE A 281 -6.60 7.00 -0.68
C ILE A 281 -7.71 6.31 0.11
N VAL A 282 -8.32 6.99 1.08
CA VAL A 282 -9.39 6.41 1.92
C VAL A 282 -10.58 5.96 1.06
N ARG A 283 -11.00 6.77 0.09
CA ARG A 283 -12.10 6.43 -0.83
C ARG A 283 -11.76 5.24 -1.72
N ALA A 284 -10.53 5.15 -2.22
CA ALA A 284 -10.10 4.03 -3.04
C ALA A 284 -10.20 2.72 -2.25
N ILE A 285 -9.74 2.72 -0.99
CA ILE A 285 -9.84 1.54 -0.13
C ILE A 285 -11.28 1.21 0.23
N GLY A 286 -12.09 2.21 0.58
CA GLY A 286 -13.53 2.03 0.82
C GLY A 286 -14.21 1.33 -0.36
N ARG A 287 -13.93 1.76 -1.59
CA ARG A 287 -14.47 1.14 -2.80
C ARG A 287 -14.00 -0.30 -3.00
N ILE A 288 -12.74 -0.62 -2.69
CA ILE A 288 -12.25 -2.01 -2.72
C ILE A 288 -13.03 -2.87 -1.71
N THR A 289 -13.24 -2.38 -0.49
CA THR A 289 -13.96 -3.12 0.55
C THR A 289 -15.44 -3.31 0.23
N GLU A 290 -16.10 -2.29 -0.36
CA GLU A 290 -17.49 -2.39 -0.83
C GLU A 290 -17.64 -3.43 -1.94
N LEU A 291 -16.73 -3.44 -2.90
CA LEU A 291 -16.71 -4.43 -3.98
C LEU A 291 -16.50 -5.87 -3.45
N GLN A 292 -15.72 -6.06 -2.38
CA GLN A 292 -15.62 -7.35 -1.72
C GLN A 292 -16.95 -7.77 -1.08
N SER A 293 -17.58 -6.88 -0.30
CA SER A 293 -18.83 -7.18 0.42
C SER A 293 -19.94 -7.62 -0.53
N HIS A 294 -20.18 -6.86 -1.61
CA HIS A 294 -21.22 -7.20 -2.59
C HIS A 294 -20.99 -8.57 -3.25
N ARG A 295 -19.73 -8.98 -3.43
CA ARG A 295 -19.38 -10.26 -4.04
C ARG A 295 -19.59 -11.41 -3.05
N ASP A 296 -19.27 -11.21 -1.78
CA ASP A 296 -19.49 -12.22 -0.75
C ASP A 296 -21.00 -12.48 -0.54
N ASP A 297 -21.82 -11.43 -0.58
CA ASP A 297 -23.27 -11.55 -0.55
C ASP A 297 -23.81 -12.35 -1.75
N ALA A 298 -23.33 -12.03 -2.96
CA ALA A 298 -23.70 -12.77 -4.17
C ALA A 298 -23.29 -14.25 -4.12
N ARG A 299 -22.12 -14.57 -3.55
CA ARG A 299 -21.66 -15.96 -3.36
C ARG A 299 -22.46 -16.72 -2.32
N ARG A 300 -22.99 -16.05 -1.29
CA ARG A 300 -23.83 -16.68 -0.25
C ARG A 300 -25.25 -16.96 -0.72
N ALA A 301 -25.73 -16.22 -1.73
CA ALA A 301 -27.07 -16.36 -2.29
C ALA A 301 -27.20 -17.44 -3.38
N ALA A 302 -26.07 -17.93 -3.92
CA ALA A 302 -25.99 -18.98 -4.94
C ALA A 302 -25.75 -20.36 -4.30
#